data_AF-A0A1T2KZ12-F1
#
_entry.id   AF-A0A1T2KZ12-F1
#
_cell.length_a   1.000
_cell.length_b   1.000
_cell.length_c   1.000
_cell.angle_alpha   90.00
_cell.angle_beta   90.00
_cell.angle_gamma   90.00
#
_symmetry.space_group_name_H-M   'P 1'
#
loop_
_entity.id
_entity.type
_entity.pdbx_description
1 polymer ?
#
loop_
_entity_poly.entity_id
_entity_poly.type
_entity_poly.pdbx_seq_one_letter_code
_entity_poly.pdbx_strand_id
1 'polypeptide(L)'
;MKRDILFIPILTISLILMIFNAARAENNGVFKNGITQATMRTAIDSSGGYLARQIRDDGSFIYHANIITAIPLKPYYNWVRHAVAIVVLEDYYQLTRKQKLVPLLRKSIERMRVDSIGSVEGVPNATAVWDDAQSNAVEGDRFAILGGAGLGLLALCKFTEIEPNAVPVSELESLGNFILAMQKPSGDLFPTWIPEKGGRTDEWASPYNAG
;
A
#
# COMPACT_ATOMS: atom_id res chain seq x y z
N MET A 1 2.88 -17.52 31.53
CA MET A 1 3.73 -16.32 31.47
C MET A 1 3.61 -15.72 30.08
N LYS A 2 2.68 -14.77 29.90
CA LYS A 2 2.51 -14.03 28.64
C LYS A 2 3.65 -13.01 28.57
N ARG A 3 4.51 -13.08 27.55
CA ARG A 3 5.56 -12.08 27.31
C ARG A 3 5.10 -11.20 26.16
N ASP A 4 4.99 -9.92 26.45
CA ASP A 4 4.62 -8.86 25.52
C ASP A 4 5.65 -8.79 24.38
N ILE A 5 5.22 -9.16 23.17
CA ILE A 5 5.94 -8.86 21.95
C ILE A 5 5.65 -7.40 21.63
N LEU A 6 6.65 -6.54 21.78
CA LEU A 6 6.55 -5.14 21.41
C LEU A 6 6.48 -5.04 19.87
N PHE A 7 5.27 -5.07 19.32
CA PHE A 7 4.97 -4.90 17.90
C PHE A 7 5.12 -3.41 17.53
N ILE A 8 6.18 -3.04 16.79
CA ILE A 8 6.31 -1.71 16.17
C ILE A 8 6.21 -1.80 14.63
N PRO A 9 5.00 -2.00 14.04
CA PRO A 9 4.84 -1.72 12.61
C PRO A 9 3.77 -0.64 12.30
N ILE A 10 2.97 -0.20 13.28
CA ILE A 10 1.81 0.68 13.04
C ILE A 10 2.18 2.17 13.01
N LEU A 11 3.24 2.56 13.71
CA LEU A 11 3.59 3.97 13.91
C LEU A 11 4.30 4.61 12.72
N THR A 12 5.08 3.88 11.92
CA THR A 12 5.88 4.50 10.85
C THR A 12 5.06 4.91 9.64
N ILE A 13 4.13 4.08 9.15
CA ILE A 13 3.34 4.42 7.95
C ILE A 13 2.27 5.48 8.25
N SER A 14 1.58 5.38 9.40
CA SER A 14 0.59 6.37 9.85
C SER A 14 1.23 7.73 10.14
N LEU A 15 2.42 7.74 10.75
CA LEU A 15 3.19 8.98 10.97
C LEU A 15 3.69 9.57 9.65
N ILE A 16 4.12 8.74 8.70
CA ILE A 16 4.54 9.21 7.38
C ILE A 16 3.35 9.82 6.61
N LEU A 17 2.19 9.17 6.57
CA LEU A 17 0.96 9.73 5.98
C LEU A 17 0.48 11.00 6.67
N MET A 18 0.58 11.09 8.01
CA MET A 18 0.28 12.32 8.74
C MET A 18 1.28 13.44 8.41
N ILE A 19 2.57 13.15 8.29
CA ILE A 19 3.60 14.13 7.92
C ILE A 19 3.38 14.63 6.48
N PHE A 20 3.05 13.74 5.53
CA PHE A 20 2.74 14.13 4.15
C PHE A 20 1.45 14.94 4.04
N ASN A 21 0.39 14.56 4.76
CA ASN A 21 -0.87 15.32 4.78
C ASN A 21 -0.72 16.67 5.50
N ALA A 22 0.10 16.76 6.55
CA ALA A 22 0.41 18.02 7.21
C ALA A 22 1.20 18.96 6.28
N ALA A 23 2.23 18.44 5.59
CA ALA A 23 2.99 19.21 4.60
C ALA A 23 2.14 19.68 3.40
N ARG A 24 1.06 18.97 3.06
CA ARG A 24 0.11 19.37 2.01
C ARG A 24 -0.92 20.41 2.49
N ALA A 25 -1.24 20.43 3.78
CA ALA A 25 -2.11 21.43 4.41
C ALA A 25 -1.40 22.79 4.65
N GLU A 26 -0.08 22.84 4.46
CA GLU A 26 0.82 23.98 4.77
C GLU A 26 0.84 25.12 3.74
N ASN A 27 -0.21 25.28 2.93
CA ASN A 27 -0.49 26.58 2.31
C ASN A 27 -0.98 27.64 3.33
N ASN A 28 -1.18 27.28 4.61
CA ASN A 28 -1.79 28.13 5.65
C ASN A 28 -0.89 28.47 6.86
N GLY A 29 0.44 28.28 6.78
CA GLY A 29 1.40 29.14 7.48
C GLY A 29 1.50 29.13 9.01
N VAL A 30 1.12 28.09 9.77
CA VAL A 30 1.44 28.03 11.22
C VAL A 30 1.83 26.62 11.68
N PHE A 31 3.11 26.42 11.97
CA PHE A 31 3.62 25.24 12.67
C PHE A 31 3.39 25.38 14.19
N LYS A 32 2.72 24.43 14.84
CA LYS A 32 2.64 24.37 16.32
C LYS A 32 3.98 23.89 16.90
N ASN A 33 4.41 24.51 18.01
CA ASN A 33 5.51 24.08 18.89
C ASN A 33 6.90 23.89 18.23
N GLY A 34 7.56 24.97 17.79
CA GLY A 34 9.00 24.95 17.50
C GLY A 34 9.46 24.02 16.38
N ILE A 35 8.54 23.36 15.66
CA ILE A 35 8.84 22.57 14.48
C ILE A 35 9.07 23.56 13.34
N THR A 36 10.30 23.60 12.84
CA THR A 36 10.66 24.44 11.70
C THR A 36 10.46 23.68 10.39
N GLN A 37 10.31 24.41 9.29
CA GLN A 37 10.31 23.82 7.94
C GLN A 37 11.57 22.97 7.68
N ALA A 38 12.73 23.39 8.21
CA ALA A 38 13.98 22.64 8.10
C ALA A 38 13.93 21.31 8.87
N THR A 39 13.34 21.32 10.07
CA THR A 39 13.10 20.11 10.86
C THR A 39 12.17 19.15 10.11
N MET A 40 11.07 19.64 9.54
CA MET A 40 10.15 18.81 8.77
C MET A 40 10.80 18.22 7.52
N ARG A 41 11.54 19.03 6.77
CA ARG A 41 12.26 18.56 5.58
C ARG A 41 13.26 17.46 5.93
N THR A 42 13.97 17.61 7.04
CA THR A 42 14.90 16.59 7.56
C THR A 42 14.16 15.29 7.93
N ALA A 43 12.99 15.39 8.57
CA ALA A 43 12.17 14.24 8.91
C ALA A 43 11.63 13.52 7.65
N ILE A 44 11.13 14.26 6.67
CA ILE A 44 10.66 13.72 5.39
C ILE A 44 11.81 13.03 4.65
N ASP A 45 12.98 13.67 4.56
CA ASP A 45 14.15 13.08 3.90
C ASP A 45 14.66 11.82 4.60
N SER A 46 14.61 11.79 5.93
CA SER A 46 15.00 10.63 6.73
C SER A 46 14.02 9.46 6.55
N SER A 47 12.72 9.71 6.64
CA SER A 47 11.68 8.70 6.49
C SER A 47 11.57 8.17 5.07
N GLY A 48 11.52 9.06 4.07
CA GLY A 48 11.48 8.67 2.65
C GLY A 48 12.76 7.95 2.23
N GLY A 49 13.92 8.42 2.70
CA GLY A 49 15.20 7.74 2.50
C GLY A 49 15.25 6.36 3.16
N TYR A 50 14.70 6.19 4.36
CA TYR A 50 14.60 4.90 5.03
C TYR A 50 13.71 3.93 4.27
N LEU A 51 12.51 4.36 3.87
CA LEU A 51 11.56 3.54 3.14
C LEU A 51 12.13 3.07 1.79
N ALA A 52 12.81 3.96 1.05
CA ALA A 52 13.48 3.60 -0.19
C ALA A 52 14.57 2.53 -0.01
N ARG A 53 15.26 2.51 1.14
CA ARG A 53 16.26 1.47 1.47
C ARG A 53 15.63 0.13 1.86
N GLN A 54 14.32 0.07 2.12
CA GLN A 54 13.63 -1.18 2.40
C GLN A 54 13.21 -1.94 1.13
N ILE A 55 13.35 -1.33 -0.05
CA ILE A 55 13.06 -2.00 -1.32
C ILE A 55 14.21 -2.96 -1.65
N ARG A 56 13.87 -4.24 -1.84
CA ARG A 56 14.77 -5.29 -2.30
C ARG A 56 14.96 -5.24 -3.82
N ASP A 57 15.90 -6.02 -4.32
CA ASP A 57 16.22 -6.08 -5.75
C ASP A 57 15.04 -6.52 -6.62
N ASP A 58 14.11 -7.31 -6.07
CA ASP A 58 12.88 -7.80 -6.70
C ASP A 58 11.69 -6.82 -6.60
N GLY A 59 11.90 -5.62 -6.05
CA GLY A 59 10.84 -4.61 -5.86
C GLY A 59 10.01 -4.78 -4.60
N SER A 60 10.19 -5.86 -3.83
CA SER A 60 9.48 -6.07 -2.57
C SER A 60 10.05 -5.24 -1.42
N PHE A 61 9.20 -4.74 -0.54
CA PHE A 61 9.60 -4.09 0.71
C PHE A 61 9.95 -5.09 1.83
N ILE A 62 10.93 -4.73 2.66
CA ILE A 62 11.19 -5.35 3.96
C ILE A 62 10.23 -4.72 4.99
N TYR A 63 9.24 -5.48 5.47
CA TYR A 63 8.27 -5.00 6.46
C TYR A 63 8.62 -5.35 7.92
N HIS A 64 9.38 -6.43 8.12
CA HIS A 64 9.71 -6.92 9.46
C HIS A 64 11.21 -6.94 9.66
N ALA A 65 11.66 -6.31 10.75
CA ALA A 65 12.98 -6.55 11.30
C ALA A 65 12.84 -7.60 12.40
N ASN A 66 13.36 -8.81 12.18
CA ASN A 66 13.36 -9.83 13.22
C ASN A 66 14.48 -9.54 14.23
N ILE A 67 14.14 -8.78 15.28
CA ILE A 67 15.09 -8.43 16.34
C ILE A 67 15.44 -9.67 17.18
N ILE A 68 14.56 -10.67 17.24
CA ILE A 68 14.77 -11.93 17.96
C ILE A 68 15.01 -13.05 16.93
N THR A 69 16.26 -13.17 16.48
CA THR A 69 16.66 -14.13 15.43
C THR A 69 16.38 -15.59 15.78
N ALA A 70 16.18 -15.91 17.07
CA ALA A 70 15.81 -17.25 17.55
C ALA A 70 14.38 -17.67 17.18
N ILE A 71 13.51 -16.75 16.76
CA ILE A 71 12.13 -17.05 16.37
C ILE A 71 12.01 -16.78 14.86
N PRO A 72 11.88 -17.80 14.00
CA PRO A 72 11.67 -17.59 12.58
C PRO A 72 10.31 -16.93 12.36
N LEU A 73 10.29 -15.83 11.59
CA LEU A 73 9.04 -15.23 11.16
C LEU A 73 8.48 -16.02 9.98
N LYS A 74 7.18 -16.34 10.00
CA LYS A 74 6.50 -16.87 8.83
C LYS A 74 6.62 -15.84 7.70
N PRO A 75 7.01 -16.24 6.48
CA PRO A 75 7.02 -15.31 5.35
C PRO A 75 5.60 -14.79 5.12
N TYR A 76 5.45 -13.47 5.26
CA TYR A 76 4.20 -12.75 5.14
C TYR A 76 4.45 -11.52 4.26
N TYR A 77 3.64 -11.35 3.24
CA TYR A 77 3.69 -10.18 2.37
C TYR A 77 2.31 -9.55 2.29
N ASN A 78 2.23 -8.25 2.55
CA ASN A 78 0.98 -7.51 2.51
C ASN A 78 0.99 -6.55 1.32
N TRP A 79 0.09 -6.78 0.36
CA TRP A 79 0.04 -5.99 -0.87
C TRP A 79 -0.60 -4.63 -0.66
N VAL A 80 -1.47 -4.48 0.34
CA VAL A 80 -2.01 -3.17 0.74
C VAL A 80 -0.87 -2.26 1.25
N ARG A 81 0.00 -2.77 2.12
CA ARG A 81 1.19 -2.04 2.61
C ARG A 81 2.15 -1.73 1.49
N HIS A 82 2.26 -2.62 0.50
CA HIS A 82 3.07 -2.40 -0.69
C HIS A 82 2.57 -1.20 -1.48
N ALA A 83 1.27 -1.18 -1.80
CA ALA A 83 0.65 -0.08 -2.53
C ALA A 83 0.79 1.26 -1.78
N VAL A 84 0.56 1.29 -0.46
CA VAL A 84 0.76 2.50 0.36
C VAL A 84 2.21 2.97 0.31
N ALA A 85 3.18 2.07 0.45
CA ALA A 85 4.59 2.41 0.44
C ALA A 85 5.03 3.03 -0.90
N ILE A 86 4.48 2.53 -2.02
CA ILE A 86 4.68 3.14 -3.34
C ILE A 86 4.13 4.57 -3.36
N VAL A 87 2.85 4.76 -3.03
CA VAL A 87 2.19 6.08 -3.06
C VAL A 87 2.99 7.12 -2.26
N VAL A 88 3.46 6.72 -1.07
CA VAL A 88 4.29 7.56 -0.20
C VAL A 88 5.65 7.88 -0.82
N LEU A 89 6.31 6.91 -1.47
CA LEU A 89 7.59 7.15 -2.15
C LEU A 89 7.43 8.00 -3.41
N GLU A 90 6.30 7.93 -4.09
CA GLU A 90 5.97 8.81 -5.21
C GLU A 90 5.75 10.24 -4.71
N ASP A 91 5.02 10.44 -3.61
CA ASP A 91 4.90 11.75 -2.98
C ASP A 91 6.28 12.30 -2.56
N TYR A 92 7.12 11.44 -2.01
CA TYR A 92 8.50 11.78 -1.69
C TYR A 92 9.32 12.16 -2.95
N TYR A 93 9.12 11.45 -4.06
CA TYR A 93 9.73 11.79 -5.34
C TYR A 93 9.22 13.14 -5.87
N GLN A 94 7.92 13.40 -5.83
CA GLN A 94 7.34 14.67 -6.29
C GLN A 94 7.90 15.86 -5.50
N LEU A 95 8.11 15.68 -4.20
CA LEU A 95 8.69 16.70 -3.32
C LEU A 95 10.20 16.93 -3.57
N THR A 96 10.97 15.85 -3.77
CA THR A 96 12.44 15.92 -3.75
C THR A 96 13.10 15.82 -5.13
N ARG A 97 12.37 15.34 -6.13
CA ARG A 97 12.82 15.04 -7.50
C ARG A 97 14.07 14.17 -7.57
N LYS A 98 14.30 13.33 -6.55
CA LYS A 98 15.45 12.42 -6.46
C LYS A 98 15.34 11.30 -7.50
N GLN A 99 16.03 11.45 -8.62
CA GLN A 99 15.97 10.52 -9.76
C GLN A 99 16.32 9.07 -9.41
N LYS A 100 17.14 8.85 -8.37
CA LYS A 100 17.45 7.51 -7.85
C LYS A 100 16.23 6.71 -7.37
N LEU A 101 15.09 7.37 -7.11
CA LEU A 101 13.84 6.70 -6.70
C LEU A 101 13.10 6.06 -7.86
N VAL A 102 13.21 6.60 -9.08
CA VAL A 102 12.48 6.13 -10.26
C VAL A 102 12.71 4.64 -10.54
N PRO A 103 13.95 4.12 -10.61
CA PRO A 103 14.15 2.69 -10.82
C PRO A 103 13.65 1.81 -9.67
N LEU A 104 13.62 2.31 -8.43
CA LEU A 104 13.07 1.57 -7.29
C LEU A 104 11.54 1.49 -7.37
N LEU A 105 10.89 2.62 -7.66
CA LEU A 105 9.45 2.72 -7.87
C LEU A 105 9.00 1.82 -9.02
N ARG A 106 9.71 1.83 -10.15
CA ARG A 106 9.41 0.96 -11.30
C ARG A 106 9.38 -0.51 -10.90
N LYS A 107 10.44 -0.98 -10.23
CA LYS A 107 10.52 -2.39 -9.76
C LYS A 107 9.39 -2.74 -8.80
N SER A 108 9.08 -1.86 -7.84
CA SER A 108 7.98 -2.10 -6.89
C SER A 108 6.62 -2.15 -7.60
N ILE A 109 6.35 -1.20 -8.51
CA ILE A 109 5.14 -1.21 -9.35
C ILE A 109 5.04 -2.50 -10.16
N GLU A 110 6.10 -2.88 -10.87
CA GLU A 110 6.14 -4.12 -11.66
C GLU A 110 5.89 -5.36 -10.79
N ARG A 111 6.50 -5.42 -9.60
CA ARG A 111 6.29 -6.50 -8.64
C ARG A 111 4.82 -6.62 -8.22
N MET A 112 4.17 -5.52 -7.88
CA MET A 112 2.74 -5.51 -7.53
C MET A 112 1.85 -5.93 -8.71
N ARG A 113 2.15 -5.44 -9.91
CA ARG A 113 1.40 -5.77 -11.13
C ARG A 113 1.47 -7.25 -11.47
N VAL A 114 2.65 -7.86 -11.34
CA VAL A 114 2.88 -9.27 -11.68
C VAL A 114 2.30 -10.22 -10.62
N ASP A 115 2.50 -9.90 -9.34
CA ASP A 115 2.24 -10.87 -8.28
C ASP A 115 0.86 -10.73 -7.62
N SER A 116 0.26 -9.54 -7.68
CA SER A 116 -0.95 -9.23 -6.90
C SER A 116 -2.11 -8.77 -7.75
N ILE A 117 -1.88 -8.10 -8.88
CA ILE A 117 -2.98 -7.65 -9.74
C ILE A 117 -3.45 -8.81 -10.62
N GLY A 118 -4.71 -9.20 -10.47
CA GLY A 118 -5.26 -10.33 -11.21
C GLY A 118 -6.77 -10.25 -11.42
N SER A 119 -7.28 -11.06 -12.34
CA SER A 119 -8.70 -11.08 -12.72
C SER A 119 -9.63 -11.46 -11.58
N VAL A 120 -10.83 -10.88 -11.60
CA VAL A 120 -11.93 -11.15 -10.66
C VAL A 120 -12.95 -12.07 -11.33
N GLU A 121 -13.16 -13.24 -10.74
CA GLU A 121 -14.12 -14.20 -11.26
C GLU A 121 -15.54 -13.63 -11.25
N GLY A 122 -16.28 -13.84 -12.35
CA GLY A 122 -17.66 -13.37 -12.48
C GLY A 122 -17.81 -11.86 -12.70
N VAL A 123 -16.71 -11.09 -12.80
CA VAL A 123 -16.74 -9.65 -13.09
C VAL A 123 -15.92 -9.36 -14.37
N PRO A 124 -16.59 -9.17 -15.52
CA PRO A 124 -15.89 -8.92 -16.79
C PRO A 124 -14.99 -7.70 -16.72
N ASN A 125 -13.78 -7.81 -17.29
CA ASN A 125 -12.81 -6.72 -17.38
C ASN A 125 -12.48 -6.06 -16.03
N ALA A 126 -12.54 -6.81 -14.92
CA ALA A 126 -12.16 -6.32 -13.61
C ALA A 126 -10.93 -7.07 -13.09
N THR A 127 -10.00 -6.30 -12.52
CA THR A 127 -8.84 -6.80 -11.78
C THR A 127 -8.85 -6.25 -10.37
N ALA A 128 -8.29 -7.01 -9.43
CA ALA A 128 -8.13 -6.60 -8.04
C ALA A 128 -6.68 -6.76 -7.60
N VAL A 129 -6.31 -6.06 -6.53
CA VAL A 129 -5.06 -6.28 -5.79
C VAL A 129 -5.31 -7.40 -4.80
N TRP A 130 -4.86 -8.61 -5.13
CA TRP A 130 -5.04 -9.82 -4.34
C TRP A 130 -4.00 -9.94 -3.23
N ASP A 131 -4.46 -10.34 -2.05
CA ASP A 131 -3.62 -10.72 -0.92
C ASP A 131 -3.87 -12.19 -0.57
N ASP A 132 -2.88 -12.81 0.08
CA ASP A 132 -2.94 -14.22 0.49
C ASP A 132 -3.75 -14.31 1.80
N ALA A 133 -4.77 -15.16 1.79
CA ALA A 133 -5.65 -15.36 2.94
C ALA A 133 -4.92 -15.97 4.14
N GLN A 134 -3.95 -16.87 3.91
CA GLN A 134 -3.11 -17.47 4.96
C GLN A 134 -2.23 -16.47 5.68
N SER A 135 -1.97 -15.35 5.00
CA SER A 135 -1.18 -14.25 5.50
C SER A 135 -2.01 -13.38 6.46
N ASN A 136 -3.34 -13.30 6.29
CA ASN A 136 -4.20 -12.35 7.02
C ASN A 136 -5.29 -13.02 7.89
N ALA A 137 -5.15 -14.32 8.18
CA ALA A 137 -6.14 -15.10 8.93
C ALA A 137 -7.57 -14.98 8.35
N VAL A 138 -7.65 -14.83 7.03
CA VAL A 138 -8.90 -14.84 6.27
C VAL A 138 -9.14 -16.27 5.80
N GLU A 139 -10.40 -16.69 5.73
CA GLU A 139 -10.79 -17.97 5.15
C GLU A 139 -10.73 -17.91 3.61
N GLY A 140 -10.13 -18.92 2.97
CA GLY A 140 -9.95 -19.00 1.52
C GLY A 140 -8.48 -19.07 1.11
N ASP A 141 -8.22 -19.00 -0.19
CA ASP A 141 -6.86 -18.96 -0.76
C ASP A 141 -6.38 -17.51 -0.95
N ARG A 142 -7.29 -16.61 -1.34
CA ARG A 142 -6.99 -15.20 -1.59
C ARG A 142 -8.17 -14.30 -1.33
N PHE A 143 -7.91 -13.05 -1.03
CA PHE A 143 -8.95 -12.03 -0.89
C PHE A 143 -8.47 -10.69 -1.44
N ALA A 144 -9.40 -9.79 -1.71
CA ALA A 144 -9.09 -8.42 -2.08
C ALA A 144 -9.84 -7.46 -1.18
N ILE A 145 -9.12 -6.51 -0.56
CA ILE A 145 -9.74 -5.41 0.17
C ILE A 145 -9.96 -4.25 -0.79
N LEU A 146 -11.13 -3.63 -0.74
CA LEU A 146 -11.46 -2.48 -1.58
C LEU A 146 -10.44 -1.34 -1.44
N GLY A 147 -10.05 -1.03 -0.21
CA GLY A 147 -9.00 -0.04 0.06
C GLY A 147 -7.65 -0.41 -0.56
N GLY A 148 -7.31 -1.70 -0.61
CA GLY A 148 -6.12 -2.20 -1.30
C GLY A 148 -6.16 -1.95 -2.81
N ALA A 149 -7.30 -2.24 -3.44
CA ALA A 149 -7.50 -1.95 -4.86
C ALA A 149 -7.45 -0.43 -5.16
N GLY A 150 -8.06 0.40 -4.30
CA GLY A 150 -7.98 1.86 -4.43
C GLY A 150 -6.55 2.40 -4.32
N LEU A 151 -5.77 1.86 -3.39
CA LEU A 151 -4.35 2.22 -3.24
C LEU A 151 -3.49 1.72 -4.39
N GLY A 152 -3.74 0.51 -4.90
CA GLY A 152 -3.06 -0.01 -6.07
C GLY A 152 -3.34 0.83 -7.31
N LEU A 153 -4.60 1.20 -7.55
CA LEU A 153 -4.99 2.12 -8.62
C LEU A 153 -4.30 3.48 -8.47
N LEU A 154 -4.30 4.05 -7.27
CA LEU A 154 -3.64 5.33 -7.00
C LEU A 154 -2.13 5.27 -7.26
N ALA A 155 -1.46 4.21 -6.82
CA ALA A 155 -0.03 3.99 -7.07
C ALA A 155 0.27 3.93 -8.58
N LEU A 156 -0.51 3.15 -9.33
CA LEU A 156 -0.32 3.06 -10.78
C LEU A 156 -0.57 4.40 -11.49
N CYS A 157 -1.64 5.12 -11.14
CA CYS A 157 -1.94 6.43 -11.70
C CYS A 157 -0.81 7.43 -11.44
N LYS A 158 -0.36 7.55 -10.18
CA LYS A 158 0.75 8.45 -9.81
C LYS A 158 2.05 8.07 -10.52
N PHE A 159 2.31 6.78 -10.71
CA PHE A 159 3.49 6.34 -11.46
C PHE A 159 3.44 6.82 -12.91
N THR A 160 2.26 6.86 -13.55
CA THR A 160 2.13 7.41 -14.91
C THR A 160 2.45 8.91 -15.01
N GLU A 161 2.35 9.66 -13.90
CA GLU A 161 2.80 11.06 -13.84
C GLU A 161 4.33 11.18 -13.79
N ILE A 162 5.02 10.14 -13.31
CA ILE A 162 6.49 10.07 -13.23
C ILE A 162 7.06 9.49 -14.53
N GLU A 163 6.45 8.42 -15.03
CA GLU A 163 6.83 7.73 -16.25
C GLU A 163 5.59 7.56 -17.16
N PRO A 164 5.39 8.51 -18.10
CA PRO A 164 4.26 8.45 -19.02
C PRO A 164 4.23 7.14 -19.80
N ASN A 165 3.05 6.53 -19.90
CA ASN A 165 2.80 5.25 -20.57
C ASN A 165 3.40 4.00 -19.88
N ALA A 166 3.93 4.10 -18.65
CA ALA A 166 4.40 2.93 -17.92
C ALA A 166 3.29 1.92 -17.57
N VAL A 167 2.06 2.42 -17.39
CA VAL A 167 0.87 1.62 -17.10
C VAL A 167 -0.17 1.87 -18.20
N PRO A 168 -0.66 0.82 -18.88
CA PRO A 168 -1.75 0.96 -19.85
C PRO A 168 -3.04 1.47 -19.19
N VAL A 169 -3.74 2.38 -19.85
CA VAL A 169 -5.04 2.90 -19.35
C VAL A 169 -6.04 1.77 -19.08
N SER A 170 -6.05 0.74 -19.94
CA SER A 170 -6.93 -0.43 -19.76
C SER A 170 -6.70 -1.20 -18.45
N GLU A 171 -5.48 -1.16 -17.91
CA GLU A 171 -5.15 -1.78 -16.61
C GLU A 171 -5.72 -0.94 -15.46
N LEU A 172 -5.64 0.39 -15.56
CA LEU A 172 -6.26 1.33 -14.61
C LEU A 172 -7.79 1.19 -14.63
N GLU A 173 -8.39 1.12 -15.82
CA GLU A 173 -9.82 0.88 -16.02
C GLU A 173 -10.25 -0.46 -15.41
N SER A 174 -9.44 -1.50 -15.55
CA SER A 174 -9.75 -2.82 -14.97
C SER A 174 -9.81 -2.81 -13.44
N LEU A 175 -8.91 -2.08 -12.78
CA LEU A 175 -8.98 -1.85 -11.32
C LEU A 175 -10.18 -0.97 -10.95
N GLY A 176 -10.49 0.05 -11.76
CA GLY A 176 -11.68 0.87 -11.61
C GLY A 176 -12.97 0.05 -11.69
N ASN A 177 -13.05 -0.90 -12.62
CA ASN A 177 -14.19 -1.82 -12.78
C ASN A 177 -14.39 -2.70 -11.54
N PHE A 178 -13.32 -3.12 -10.87
CA PHE A 178 -13.45 -3.81 -9.59
C PHE A 178 -14.05 -2.90 -8.52
N ILE A 179 -13.58 -1.67 -8.38
CA ILE A 179 -14.14 -0.69 -7.42
C ILE A 179 -15.64 -0.48 -7.69
N LEU A 180 -16.05 -0.34 -8.96
CA LEU A 180 -17.45 -0.23 -9.34
C LEU A 180 -18.25 -1.49 -9.00
N ALA A 181 -17.68 -2.67 -9.21
CA ALA A 181 -18.33 -3.95 -8.87
C ALA A 181 -18.57 -4.12 -7.36
N MET A 182 -17.76 -3.45 -6.52
CA MET A 182 -17.90 -3.43 -5.07
C MET A 182 -19.02 -2.51 -4.58
N GLN A 183 -19.68 -1.75 -5.45
CA GLN A 183 -20.79 -0.87 -5.09
C GLN A 183 -22.10 -1.66 -4.87
N LYS A 184 -22.78 -1.35 -3.76
CA LYS A 184 -24.11 -1.83 -3.41
C LYS A 184 -25.18 -1.01 -4.13
N PRO A 185 -26.40 -1.54 -4.32
CA PRO A 185 -27.52 -0.75 -4.85
C PRO A 185 -27.83 0.52 -4.04
N SER A 186 -27.51 0.56 -2.74
CA SER A 186 -27.65 1.75 -1.89
C SER A 186 -26.63 2.86 -2.19
N GLY A 187 -25.58 2.56 -2.96
CA GLY A 187 -24.43 3.43 -3.17
C GLY A 187 -23.27 3.19 -2.20
N ASP A 188 -23.49 2.44 -1.12
CA ASP A 188 -22.44 1.99 -0.20
C ASP A 188 -21.48 1.01 -0.89
N LEU A 189 -20.36 0.70 -0.25
CA LEU A 189 -19.33 -0.20 -0.79
C LEU A 189 -19.16 -1.42 0.10
N PHE A 190 -18.99 -2.59 -0.54
CA PHE A 190 -18.47 -3.76 0.16
C PHE A 190 -16.99 -3.53 0.52
N PRO A 191 -16.52 -3.88 1.73
CA PRO A 191 -15.13 -3.72 2.10
C PRO A 191 -14.20 -4.77 1.47
N THR A 192 -14.70 -5.98 1.17
CA THR A 192 -13.85 -7.12 0.84
C THR A 192 -14.50 -8.05 -0.20
N TRP A 193 -13.66 -8.64 -1.05
CA TRP A 193 -14.01 -9.71 -1.97
C TRP A 193 -13.28 -11.00 -1.57
N ILE A 194 -14.02 -12.07 -1.33
CA ILE A 194 -13.52 -13.42 -1.01
C ILE A 194 -14.21 -14.41 -1.97
N PRO A 195 -13.51 -14.96 -2.98
CA PRO A 195 -14.10 -15.88 -3.96
C PRO A 195 -14.85 -17.05 -3.33
N GLU A 196 -14.30 -17.64 -2.28
CA GLU A 196 -14.82 -18.82 -1.58
C GLU A 196 -16.13 -18.53 -0.83
N LYS A 197 -16.41 -17.25 -0.52
CA LYS A 197 -17.67 -16.79 0.08
C LYS A 197 -18.67 -16.28 -0.96
N GLY A 198 -18.42 -16.52 -2.25
CA GLY A 198 -19.25 -16.03 -3.35
C GLY A 198 -18.91 -14.60 -3.79
N GLY A 199 -17.74 -14.09 -3.41
CA GLY A 199 -17.23 -12.79 -3.83
C GLY A 199 -17.44 -11.68 -2.79
N ARG A 200 -18.25 -10.68 -3.12
CA ARG A 200 -18.47 -9.48 -2.30
C ARG A 200 -18.99 -9.83 -0.90
N THR A 201 -18.36 -9.29 0.14
CA THR A 201 -18.75 -9.52 1.52
C THR A 201 -18.61 -8.25 2.38
N ASP A 202 -19.47 -8.15 3.39
CA ASP A 202 -19.40 -7.14 4.46
C ASP A 202 -18.46 -7.54 5.61
N GLU A 203 -17.92 -8.75 5.55
CA GLU A 203 -16.88 -9.17 6.49
C GLU A 203 -15.61 -8.33 6.28
N TRP A 204 -15.13 -7.73 7.36
CA TRP A 204 -13.88 -6.97 7.34
C TRP A 204 -12.68 -7.91 7.48
N ALA A 205 -11.97 -8.14 6.38
CA ALA A 205 -10.62 -8.67 6.44
C ALA A 205 -9.67 -7.55 6.91
N SER A 206 -9.16 -7.62 8.14
CA SER A 206 -8.20 -6.62 8.64
C SER A 206 -6.82 -6.86 8.03
N PRO A 207 -6.25 -5.91 7.26
CA PRO A 207 -4.87 -6.02 6.77
C PRO A 207 -3.82 -5.81 7.88
N TYR A 208 -4.28 -5.62 9.12
CA TYR A 208 -3.44 -5.32 10.29
C TYR A 208 -3.54 -6.39 11.38
N ASN A 209 -4.43 -7.37 11.24
CA ASN A 209 -4.54 -8.51 12.16
C ASN A 209 -3.68 -9.68 11.66
N ALA A 210 -2.38 -9.44 11.48
CA ALA A 210 -1.41 -10.53 11.35
C ALA A 210 -0.87 -10.80 12.76
N GLY A 211 -1.22 -11.96 13.33
CA GLY A 211 -0.71 -12.43 14.62
C GLY A 211 0.76 -12.85 14.56
#